data_AF-A0AAN6LGB5-F1
#
_entry.id   AF-A0AAN6LGB5-F1
#
_cell.length_a   1.000
_cell.length_b   1.000
_cell.length_c   1.000
_cell.angle_alpha   90.00
_cell.angle_beta   90.00
_cell.angle_gamma   90.00
#
_symmetry.space_group_name_H-M   'P 1'
#
loop_
_entity.id
_entity.type
_entity.pdbx_description
1 polymer ?
#
loop_
_entity_poly.entity_id
_entity_poly.type
_entity_poly.pdbx_seq_one_letter_code
_entity_poly.pdbx_strand_id
1 'polypeptide(L)'
;MAEHGEQSQPIEMVAATEEEWARWTPYLYSIIRALTQADYEKWRNDKIAWAKEKGGDDPEQNSLLRHLLENTPPKPPIPPSEPPGLEPIVYYQLMGLEDMIKKKVLSEDYLVNARAAMAAYRSGTLKLTPGLRTYWYGGKMVVGPTPEELDIADQLQLPKWRGKYGEGAPWIEEFQLPQSQLATQSIVPRVPQVIFGLPPNSQVNKHSLSVNVSVPTLGTLHSVTVLDDTGYTYMELFRDDCVALGFDPYFIPPQIYQGVIGLGTANGPIWAPRVRVEIQFIAMDNTPIGPITQIFAIVLRGLVTGDREKCSGPALRNILFTATAPRDIGNGPMIVGTRKTHVVRGLPAQ
;
A
#
# COMPACT_ATOMS: atom_id res chain seq x y z
N MET A 1 -26.67 -16.68 12.32
CA MET A 1 -25.26 -17.02 12.56
C MET A 1 -24.75 -16.04 13.60
N ALA A 2 -24.55 -16.50 14.83
CA ALA A 2 -23.91 -15.70 15.86
C ALA A 2 -22.40 -15.97 15.73
N GLU A 3 -21.65 -15.00 15.22
CA GLU A 3 -20.19 -15.06 15.26
C GLU A 3 -19.78 -14.94 16.74
N HIS A 4 -19.21 -16.02 17.28
CA HIS A 4 -18.49 -15.95 18.53
C HIS A 4 -17.26 -15.07 18.32
N GLY A 5 -17.41 -13.78 18.64
CA GLY A 5 -16.28 -12.87 18.78
C GLY A 5 -15.43 -13.35 19.94
N GLU A 6 -14.40 -14.14 19.62
CA GLU A 6 -13.33 -14.46 20.55
C GLU A 6 -12.73 -13.12 20.99
N GLN A 7 -13.01 -12.73 22.24
CA GLN A 7 -12.39 -11.54 22.81
C GLN A 7 -10.90 -11.82 22.93
N SER A 8 -10.11 -11.32 21.99
CA SER A 8 -8.65 -11.43 22.03
C SER A 8 -8.17 -10.83 23.35
N GLN A 9 -7.44 -11.61 24.14
CA GLN A 9 -6.81 -11.07 25.34
C GLN A 9 -5.88 -9.92 24.96
N PRO A 10 -5.81 -8.84 25.76
CA PRO A 10 -4.95 -7.71 25.47
C PRO A 10 -3.49 -8.18 25.42
N ILE A 11 -2.80 -7.83 24.33
CA ILE A 11 -1.38 -8.15 24.15
C ILE A 11 -0.59 -7.36 25.19
N GLU A 12 0.11 -8.06 26.09
CA GLU A 12 1.00 -7.41 27.05
C GLU A 12 2.23 -6.85 26.32
N MET A 13 2.55 -5.60 26.62
CA MET A 13 3.65 -4.86 26.02
C MET A 13 4.79 -4.69 27.00
N VAL A 14 6.01 -4.58 26.49
CA VAL A 14 7.19 -4.24 27.31
C VAL A 14 7.62 -2.82 26.99
N ALA A 15 7.65 -1.97 28.02
CA ALA A 15 8.23 -0.63 27.90
C ALA A 15 9.74 -0.80 27.67
N ALA A 16 10.22 -0.33 26.52
CA ALA A 16 11.64 -0.35 26.21
C ALA A 16 12.37 0.76 26.97
N THR A 17 13.62 0.51 27.36
CA THR A 17 14.55 1.61 27.65
C THR A 17 15.01 2.30 26.35
N GLU A 18 15.58 3.50 26.42
CA GLU A 18 16.13 4.21 25.26
C GLU A 18 17.20 3.38 24.52
N GLU A 19 18.06 2.69 25.27
CA GLU A 19 19.13 1.83 24.72
C GLU A 19 18.54 0.61 23.99
N GLU A 20 17.56 -0.06 24.60
CA GLU A 20 16.87 -1.19 23.98
C GLU A 20 16.11 -0.76 22.73
N TRP A 21 15.46 0.40 22.79
CA TRP A 21 14.71 0.95 21.67
C TRP A 21 15.62 1.25 20.49
N ALA A 22 16.76 1.91 20.72
CA ALA A 22 17.75 2.20 19.69
C ALA A 22 18.27 0.91 19.03
N ARG A 23 18.48 -0.15 19.83
CA ARG A 23 18.89 -1.47 19.33
C ARG A 23 17.80 -2.16 18.48
N TRP A 24 16.53 -2.06 18.85
CA TRP A 24 15.43 -2.73 18.14
C TRP A 24 14.91 -1.97 16.92
N THR A 25 15.14 -0.66 16.84
CA THR A 25 14.68 0.21 15.76
C THR A 25 14.95 -0.33 14.34
N PRO A 26 16.14 -0.90 14.02
CA PRO A 26 16.40 -1.47 12.69
C PRO A 26 15.48 -2.65 12.33
N TYR A 27 14.92 -3.34 13.33
CA TYR A 27 14.07 -4.55 13.17
C TYR A 27 12.59 -4.24 13.26
N LEU A 28 12.23 -2.99 13.52
CA LEU A 28 10.87 -2.58 13.80
C LEU A 28 9.93 -2.93 12.65
N TYR A 29 10.38 -2.90 11.40
CA TYR A 29 9.59 -3.38 10.26
C TYR A 29 9.22 -4.87 10.33
N SER A 30 10.15 -5.73 10.75
CA SER A 30 9.88 -7.16 10.95
C SER A 30 8.93 -7.39 12.12
N ILE A 31 9.08 -6.60 13.19
CA ILE A 31 8.21 -6.59 14.38
C ILE A 31 6.79 -6.15 13.99
N ILE A 32 6.66 -5.07 13.22
CA ILE A 32 5.41 -4.54 12.68
C ILE A 32 4.73 -5.56 11.78
N ARG A 33 5.48 -6.20 10.88
CA ARG A 33 4.94 -7.24 10.01
C ARG A 33 4.41 -8.42 10.83
N ALA A 34 5.11 -8.79 11.89
CA ALA A 34 4.66 -9.83 12.80
C ALA A 34 3.37 -9.42 13.53
N LEU A 35 3.32 -8.22 14.09
CA LEU A 35 2.15 -7.64 14.77
C LEU A 35 0.89 -7.57 13.91
N THR A 36 1.07 -7.46 12.60
CA THR A 36 -0.03 -7.23 11.65
C THR A 36 -0.49 -8.49 10.92
N GLN A 37 0.35 -9.53 10.85
CA GLN A 37 0.07 -10.78 10.12
C GLN A 37 -0.12 -11.99 11.04
N ALA A 38 0.34 -11.94 12.29
CA ALA A 38 0.35 -13.07 13.20
C ALA A 38 0.31 -12.61 14.67
N ASP A 39 0.13 -13.57 15.58
CA ASP A 39 0.57 -13.41 16.96
C ASP A 39 2.09 -13.15 16.95
N TYR A 40 2.52 -11.97 17.39
CA TYR A 40 3.93 -11.58 17.43
C TYR A 40 4.79 -12.58 18.19
N GLU A 41 4.30 -13.06 19.34
CA GLU A 41 5.03 -14.01 20.17
C GLU A 41 5.21 -15.32 19.41
N LYS A 42 4.14 -15.79 18.75
CA LYS A 42 4.21 -16.96 17.88
C LYS A 42 5.21 -16.77 16.74
N TRP A 43 5.16 -15.66 16.00
CA TRP A 43 6.11 -15.39 14.91
C TRP A 43 7.55 -15.40 15.41
N ARG A 44 7.82 -14.74 16.53
CA ARG A 44 9.14 -14.68 17.14
C ARG A 44 9.62 -16.07 17.53
N ASN A 45 8.78 -16.84 18.21
CA ASN A 45 9.10 -18.19 18.65
C ASN A 45 9.33 -19.13 17.47
N ASP A 46 8.54 -19.02 16.41
CA ASP A 46 8.72 -19.78 15.16
C ASP A 46 10.06 -19.45 14.50
N LYS A 47 10.47 -18.16 14.46
CA LYS A 47 11.78 -17.75 13.94
C LYS A 47 12.94 -18.26 14.78
N ILE A 48 12.82 -18.21 16.10
CA ILE A 48 13.81 -18.76 17.04
C ILE A 48 13.91 -20.28 16.88
N ALA A 49 12.78 -20.98 16.82
CA ALA A 49 12.74 -22.43 16.64
C ALA A 49 13.37 -22.84 15.31
N TRP A 50 13.04 -22.15 14.22
CA TRP A 50 13.64 -22.37 12.91
C TRP A 50 15.15 -22.12 12.92
N ALA A 51 15.62 -21.05 13.58
CA ALA A 51 17.05 -20.78 13.71
C ALA A 51 17.78 -21.85 14.52
N LYS A 52 17.14 -22.39 15.58
CA LYS A 52 17.66 -23.52 16.36
C LYS A 52 17.72 -24.81 15.56
N GLU A 53 16.68 -25.12 14.79
CA GLU A 53 16.61 -26.33 13.96
C GLU A 53 17.66 -26.31 12.85
N LYS A 54 17.86 -25.15 12.21
CA LYS A 54 18.88 -25.01 11.17
C LYS A 54 20.29 -25.03 11.76
N GLY A 55 20.46 -24.41 12.94
CA GLY A 55 21.71 -24.06 13.62
C GLY A 55 22.86 -25.05 13.63
N GLY A 56 22.60 -26.35 13.82
CA GLY A 56 23.65 -27.36 13.98
C GLY A 56 24.85 -26.90 14.85
N ASP A 57 26.06 -27.30 14.48
CA ASP A 57 27.31 -26.78 15.02
C ASP A 57 27.86 -25.58 14.20
N ASP A 58 27.06 -25.01 13.30
CA ASP A 58 27.50 -23.93 12.39
C ASP A 58 27.63 -22.60 13.16
N PRO A 59 28.84 -22.00 13.24
CA PRO A 59 29.05 -20.71 13.89
C PRO A 59 28.21 -19.57 13.30
N GLU A 60 27.94 -19.57 12.00
CA GLU A 60 27.15 -18.51 11.35
C GLU A 60 25.68 -18.58 11.74
N GLN A 61 25.13 -19.79 11.90
CA GLN A 61 23.73 -19.95 12.28
C GLN A 61 23.52 -19.74 13.79
N ASN A 62 24.51 -20.06 14.61
CA ASN A 62 24.55 -19.63 16.01
C ASN A 62 24.58 -18.10 16.15
N SER A 63 25.19 -17.39 15.19
CA SER A 63 25.12 -15.92 15.11
C SER A 63 23.69 -15.44 14.86
N LEU A 64 22.93 -16.10 13.96
CA LEU A 64 21.54 -15.73 13.68
C LEU A 64 20.61 -15.95 14.89
N LEU A 65 20.75 -17.07 15.59
CA LEU A 65 19.95 -17.31 16.80
C LEU A 65 20.24 -16.26 17.88
N ARG A 66 21.53 -15.99 18.14
CA ARG A 66 21.95 -14.94 19.07
C ARG A 66 21.37 -13.58 18.65
N HIS A 67 21.47 -13.27 17.36
CA HIS A 67 20.94 -12.06 16.77
C HIS A 67 19.43 -11.91 17.00
N LEU A 68 18.64 -12.96 16.77
CA LEU A 68 17.19 -12.94 17.00
C LEU A 68 16.86 -12.75 18.49
N LEU A 69 17.59 -13.42 19.39
CA LEU A 69 17.37 -13.30 20.83
C LEU A 69 17.69 -11.90 21.36
N GLU A 70 18.77 -11.27 20.87
CA GLU A 70 19.22 -9.95 21.32
C GLU A 70 18.41 -8.80 20.70
N ASN A 71 18.02 -8.95 19.42
CA ASN A 71 17.42 -7.86 18.65
C ASN A 71 15.91 -7.99 18.44
N THR A 72 15.30 -9.10 18.86
CA THR A 72 13.84 -9.28 18.81
C THR A 72 13.30 -9.46 20.24
N PRO A 73 12.64 -8.45 20.82
CA PRO A 73 12.14 -8.50 22.18
C PRO A 73 11.08 -9.59 22.35
N PRO A 74 10.91 -10.18 23.55
CA PRO A 74 9.96 -11.27 23.78
C PRO A 74 8.51 -10.86 23.52
N LYS A 75 8.19 -9.59 23.80
CA LYS A 75 6.90 -8.95 23.54
C LYS A 75 7.11 -7.74 22.64
N PRO A 76 6.08 -7.23 21.97
CA PRO A 76 6.24 -6.06 21.14
C PRO A 76 6.65 -4.87 22.04
N PRO A 77 7.65 -4.08 21.64
CA PRO A 77 8.15 -2.98 22.45
C PRO A 77 7.35 -1.69 22.19
N ILE A 78 7.19 -0.85 23.21
CA ILE A 78 6.76 0.55 23.06
C ILE A 78 7.93 1.45 23.46
N PRO A 79 8.22 2.51 22.70
CA PRO A 79 9.23 3.47 23.09
C PRO A 79 8.82 4.19 24.39
N PRO A 80 9.78 4.51 25.27
CA PRO A 80 9.49 5.16 26.55
C PRO A 80 8.86 6.56 26.41
N SER A 81 8.93 7.17 25.22
CA SER A 81 8.27 8.44 24.90
C SER A 81 6.75 8.34 24.73
N GLU A 82 6.20 7.13 24.59
CA GLU A 82 4.77 6.89 24.38
C GLU A 82 4.05 6.52 25.69
N PRO A 83 2.75 6.81 25.80
CA PRO A 83 2.01 6.58 27.03
C PRO A 83 1.92 5.07 27.37
N PRO A 84 1.96 4.71 28.67
CA PRO A 84 1.76 3.33 29.10
C PRO A 84 0.41 2.78 28.63
N GLY A 85 0.40 1.52 28.16
CA GLY A 85 -0.82 0.85 27.70
C GLY A 85 -1.23 1.17 26.26
N LEU A 86 -0.41 1.91 25.51
CA LEU A 86 -0.62 2.11 24.08
C LEU A 86 -0.62 0.76 23.35
N GLU A 87 -1.66 0.45 22.59
CA GLU A 87 -1.71 -0.81 21.84
C GLU A 87 -0.60 -0.84 20.76
N PRO A 88 0.08 -1.98 20.53
CA PRO A 88 1.17 -2.06 19.55
C PRO A 88 0.74 -1.65 18.13
N ILE A 89 -0.49 -1.99 17.74
CA ILE A 89 -1.03 -1.64 16.43
C ILE A 89 -1.28 -0.13 16.30
N VAL A 90 -1.66 0.54 17.40
CA VAL A 90 -1.79 2.00 17.48
C VAL A 90 -0.42 2.65 17.36
N TYR A 91 0.58 2.11 18.08
CA TYR A 91 1.94 2.59 17.97
C TYR A 91 2.46 2.54 16.53
N TYR A 92 2.17 1.46 15.81
CA TYR A 92 2.52 1.37 14.40
C TYR A 92 1.87 2.46 13.53
N GLN A 93 0.58 2.77 13.78
CA GLN A 93 -0.09 3.86 13.08
C GLN A 93 0.56 5.22 13.39
N LEU A 94 0.92 5.47 14.64
CA LEU A 94 1.63 6.69 15.05
C LEU A 94 2.96 6.84 14.32
N MET A 95 3.74 5.76 14.22
CA MET A 95 4.99 5.76 13.46
C MET A 95 4.79 6.16 12.00
N GLY A 96 3.72 5.67 11.37
CA GLY A 96 3.37 6.04 10.01
C GLY A 96 3.06 7.52 9.86
N LEU A 97 2.25 8.05 10.77
CA LEU A 97 1.94 9.48 10.83
C LEU A 97 3.20 10.33 11.06
N GLU A 98 4.08 9.92 11.96
CA GLU A 98 5.35 10.59 12.23
C GLU A 98 6.28 10.60 11.01
N ASP A 99 6.42 9.46 10.33
CA ASP A 99 7.25 9.34 9.14
C ASP A 99 6.71 10.24 8.01
N MET A 100 5.38 10.28 7.83
CA MET A 100 4.74 11.19 6.87
C MET A 100 5.01 12.66 7.17
N ILE A 101 4.93 13.06 8.45
CA ILE A 101 5.25 14.43 8.90
C ILE A 101 6.74 14.73 8.65
N LYS A 102 7.64 13.85 9.10
CA LYS A 102 9.10 14.00 8.99
C LYS A 102 9.56 14.11 7.55
N LYS A 103 9.01 13.28 6.66
CA LYS A 103 9.31 13.27 5.22
C LYS A 103 8.57 14.36 4.44
N LYS A 104 7.77 15.21 5.09
CA LYS A 104 6.96 16.27 4.46
C LYS A 104 6.09 15.71 3.32
N VAL A 105 5.48 14.55 3.58
CA VAL A 105 4.49 13.96 2.67
C VAL A 105 3.20 14.77 2.71
N LEU A 106 2.85 15.31 3.88
CA LEU A 106 1.65 16.10 4.11
C LEU A 106 1.89 17.59 3.88
N SER A 107 0.91 18.30 3.33
CA SER A 107 0.88 19.77 3.34
C SER A 107 0.52 20.29 4.74
N GLU A 108 0.79 21.57 5.01
CA GLU A 108 0.51 22.21 6.30
C GLU A 108 -0.96 22.04 6.75
N ASP A 109 -1.91 22.13 5.82
CA ASP A 109 -3.34 21.98 6.11
C ASP A 109 -3.71 20.56 6.58
N TYR A 110 -2.94 19.54 6.17
CA TYR A 110 -3.14 18.16 6.63
C TYR A 110 -2.36 17.85 7.92
N LEU A 111 -1.27 18.57 8.20
CA LEU A 111 -0.47 18.36 9.42
C LEU A 111 -1.29 18.58 10.70
N VAL A 112 -2.20 19.56 10.71
CA VAL A 112 -3.08 19.80 11.87
C VAL A 112 -3.98 18.60 12.16
N ASN A 113 -4.52 17.96 11.12
CA ASN A 113 -5.36 16.77 11.27
C ASN A 113 -4.53 15.56 11.71
N ALA A 114 -3.38 15.31 11.10
CA ALA A 114 -2.50 14.20 11.46
C ALA A 114 -2.05 14.30 12.93
N ARG A 115 -1.62 15.48 13.39
CA ARG A 115 -1.25 15.71 14.79
C ARG A 115 -2.43 15.50 15.75
N ALA A 116 -3.63 15.91 15.37
CA ALA A 116 -4.83 15.71 16.18
C ALA A 116 -5.20 14.22 16.28
N ALA A 117 -5.10 13.47 15.17
CA ALA A 117 -5.29 12.01 15.18
C ALA A 117 -4.25 11.32 16.08
N MET A 118 -2.97 11.70 15.98
CA MET A 118 -1.92 11.18 16.86
C MET A 118 -2.20 11.46 18.34
N ALA A 119 -2.64 12.67 18.68
CA ALA A 119 -3.03 13.01 20.06
C ALA A 119 -4.23 12.19 20.54
N ALA A 120 -5.20 11.94 19.66
CA ALA A 120 -6.38 11.12 19.99
C ALA A 120 -6.01 9.66 20.25
N TYR A 121 -5.10 9.08 19.45
CA TYR A 121 -4.54 7.75 19.71
C TYR A 121 -3.78 7.69 21.04
N ARG A 122 -2.85 8.62 21.29
CA ARG A 122 -2.05 8.67 22.53
C ARG A 122 -2.91 8.85 23.79
N SER A 123 -4.01 9.61 23.69
CA SER A 123 -4.95 9.77 24.80
C SER A 123 -5.94 8.61 24.97
N GLY A 124 -5.97 7.66 24.04
CA GLY A 124 -6.94 6.57 24.01
C GLY A 124 -8.37 7.00 23.64
N THR A 125 -8.57 8.27 23.24
CA THR A 125 -9.88 8.77 22.78
C THR A 125 -10.24 8.23 21.39
N LEU A 126 -9.23 7.93 20.58
CA LEU A 126 -9.38 7.17 19.34
C LEU A 126 -8.80 5.77 19.54
N LYS A 127 -9.64 4.75 19.41
CA LYS A 127 -9.22 3.35 19.32
C LYS A 127 -9.04 2.97 17.86
N LEU A 128 -8.00 2.20 17.58
CA LEU A 128 -7.77 1.67 16.25
C LEU A 128 -8.66 0.45 16.04
N THR A 129 -9.42 0.45 14.94
CA THR A 129 -10.26 -0.69 14.57
C THR A 129 -10.08 -0.93 13.07
N PRO A 130 -9.50 -2.07 12.67
CA PRO A 130 -9.26 -2.37 11.26
C PRO A 130 -10.53 -2.24 10.41
N GLY A 131 -10.40 -1.61 9.24
CA GLY A 131 -11.51 -1.40 8.31
C GLY A 131 -12.44 -0.23 8.66
N LEU A 132 -12.27 0.42 9.81
CA LEU A 132 -12.99 1.65 10.14
C LEU A 132 -12.17 2.88 9.76
N ARG A 133 -12.87 3.96 9.43
CA ARG A 133 -12.31 5.26 9.07
C ARG A 133 -12.76 6.32 10.05
N THR A 134 -11.92 7.31 10.30
CA THR A 134 -12.31 8.55 10.96
C THR A 134 -12.06 9.72 10.04
N TYR A 135 -12.94 10.72 10.11
CA TYR A 135 -12.86 11.91 9.27
C TYR A 135 -12.50 13.11 10.13
N TRP A 136 -11.52 13.88 9.66
CA TRP A 136 -10.93 15.00 10.37
C TRP A 136 -10.99 16.27 9.53
N TYR A 137 -11.19 17.41 10.18
CA TYR A 137 -11.19 18.72 9.53
C TYR A 137 -10.67 19.79 10.50
N GLY A 138 -9.61 20.50 10.12
CA GLY A 138 -9.01 21.57 10.95
C GLY A 138 -8.61 21.10 12.36
N GLY A 139 -8.09 19.88 12.49
CA GLY A 139 -7.67 19.29 13.77
C GLY A 139 -8.81 18.72 14.62
N LYS A 140 -10.03 18.59 14.07
CA LYS A 140 -11.20 18.04 14.79
C LYS A 140 -11.70 16.78 14.11
N MET A 141 -11.96 15.73 14.88
CA MET A 141 -12.65 14.54 14.39
C MET A 141 -14.13 14.88 14.16
N VAL A 142 -14.52 15.01 12.89
CA VAL A 142 -15.87 15.41 12.48
C VAL A 142 -16.81 14.23 12.31
N VAL A 143 -16.25 13.05 12.03
CA VAL A 143 -16.97 11.77 12.03
C VAL A 143 -16.06 10.74 12.70
N GLY A 144 -16.60 10.06 13.71
CA GLY A 144 -15.90 9.00 14.45
C GLY A 144 -15.72 7.72 13.62
N PRO A 145 -15.20 6.64 14.24
CA PRO A 145 -14.95 5.39 13.55
C PRO A 145 -16.21 4.86 12.86
N THR A 146 -16.16 4.74 11.53
CA THR A 146 -17.28 4.28 10.71
C THR A 146 -16.79 3.38 9.57
N PRO A 147 -17.54 2.32 9.20
CA PRO A 147 -17.25 1.54 8.00
C PRO A 147 -17.73 2.25 6.72
N GLU A 148 -18.64 3.21 6.86
CA GLU A 148 -19.25 3.93 5.75
C GLU A 148 -18.23 4.86 5.09
N GLU A 149 -18.08 4.73 3.78
CA GLU A 149 -17.31 5.70 3.00
C GLU A 149 -18.15 6.95 2.78
N LEU A 150 -17.69 8.07 3.33
CA LEU A 150 -18.25 9.38 3.02
C LEU A 150 -17.62 9.91 1.74
N ASP A 151 -18.48 10.33 0.82
CA ASP A 151 -18.05 11.17 -0.28
C ASP A 151 -17.75 12.58 0.27
N ILE A 152 -16.48 12.82 0.58
CA ILE A 152 -15.98 14.12 1.02
C ILE A 152 -15.97 15.12 -0.14
N ALA A 153 -15.73 14.61 -1.36
CA ALA A 153 -15.68 15.41 -2.56
C ALA A 153 -17.08 15.89 -2.95
N ASP A 154 -18.11 15.14 -2.58
CA ASP A 154 -19.49 15.54 -2.74
C ASP A 154 -19.77 16.88 -2.04
N GLN A 155 -20.55 17.70 -2.73
CA GLN A 155 -20.82 19.11 -2.45
C GLN A 155 -21.49 19.37 -1.09
N LEU A 156 -21.73 18.35 -0.25
CA LEU A 156 -22.49 18.46 0.99
C LEU A 156 -21.61 18.54 2.24
N GLN A 157 -20.54 17.74 2.34
CA GLN A 157 -19.78 17.66 3.60
C GLN A 157 -18.78 18.80 3.73
N LEU A 158 -17.97 19.05 2.69
CA LEU A 158 -16.91 20.05 2.76
C LEU A 158 -17.45 21.47 3.01
N PRO A 159 -18.52 21.95 2.32
CA PRO A 159 -19.09 23.27 2.64
C PRO A 159 -19.66 23.34 4.05
N LYS A 160 -20.28 22.25 4.55
CA LYS A 160 -20.80 22.17 5.91
C LYS A 160 -19.69 22.25 6.95
N TRP A 161 -18.59 21.53 6.76
CA TRP A 161 -17.45 21.57 7.67
C TRP A 161 -16.76 22.92 7.63
N ARG A 162 -16.55 23.51 6.44
CA ARG A 162 -16.00 24.86 6.29
C ARG A 162 -16.87 25.90 7.01
N GLY A 163 -18.19 25.86 6.81
CA GLY A 163 -19.12 26.78 7.48
C GLY A 163 -19.13 26.65 9.01
N LYS A 164 -18.91 25.44 9.54
CA LYS A 164 -18.93 25.18 10.99
C LYS A 164 -17.57 25.40 11.68
N TYR A 165 -16.47 25.09 11.01
CA TYR A 165 -15.14 25.03 11.62
C TYR A 165 -14.14 26.05 11.05
N GLY A 166 -14.51 26.81 10.03
CA GLY A 166 -13.63 27.75 9.33
C GLY A 166 -12.87 27.10 8.19
N GLU A 167 -11.82 27.77 7.69
CA GLU A 167 -10.95 27.19 6.66
C GLU A 167 -10.16 26.00 7.19
N GLY A 168 -9.93 25.02 6.31
CA GLY A 168 -9.22 23.80 6.61
C GLY A 168 -9.32 22.77 5.49
N ALA A 169 -8.55 21.68 5.63
CA ALA A 169 -8.56 20.57 4.69
C ALA A 169 -9.16 19.31 5.33
N PRO A 170 -9.90 18.49 4.55
CA PRO A 170 -10.43 17.23 5.04
C PRO A 170 -9.35 16.14 5.09
N TRP A 171 -9.32 15.33 6.13
CA TRP A 171 -8.40 14.20 6.27
C TRP A 171 -9.17 12.93 6.60
N ILE A 172 -8.83 11.85 5.92
CA ILE A 172 -9.33 10.51 6.23
C ILE A 172 -8.20 9.79 6.96
N GLU A 173 -8.44 9.51 8.23
CA GLU A 173 -7.57 8.65 9.03
C GLU A 173 -8.13 7.23 8.95
N GLU A 174 -7.43 6.37 8.22
CA GLU A 174 -7.79 4.98 8.01
C GLU A 174 -6.59 4.12 8.37
N PHE A 175 -6.79 3.17 9.28
CA PHE A 175 -5.77 2.16 9.53
C PHE A 175 -5.85 1.10 8.44
N GLN A 176 -4.79 1.01 7.63
CA GLN A 176 -4.60 -0.10 6.70
C GLN A 176 -3.24 -0.73 6.96
N LEU A 177 -3.22 -2.06 6.97
CA LEU A 177 -1.96 -2.78 6.92
C LEU A 177 -1.22 -2.43 5.64
N PRO A 178 0.14 -2.39 5.65
CA PRO A 178 0.92 -2.19 4.44
C PRO A 178 0.43 -3.08 3.33
N GLN A 179 -0.07 -2.45 2.28
CA GLN A 179 -0.45 -3.17 1.08
C GLN A 179 0.83 -3.53 0.34
N SER A 180 0.90 -4.77 -0.15
CA SER A 180 2.01 -5.19 -1.00
C SER A 180 1.96 -4.36 -2.28
N GLN A 181 3.00 -3.57 -2.49
CA GLN A 181 3.30 -2.89 -3.74
C GLN A 181 4.66 -3.40 -4.23
N LEU A 182 4.80 -4.73 -4.18
CA LEU A 182 6.01 -5.41 -4.62
C LEU A 182 5.92 -5.52 -6.13
N ALA A 183 6.74 -4.73 -6.84
CA ALA A 183 7.07 -4.96 -8.25
C ALA A 183 7.24 -6.45 -8.37
N THR A 184 6.34 -7.12 -9.10
CA THR A 184 6.72 -8.43 -9.54
C THR A 184 7.91 -8.16 -10.46
N GLN A 185 9.12 -8.27 -9.90
CA GLN A 185 10.12 -9.09 -10.56
C GLN A 185 9.33 -10.34 -10.90
N SER A 186 8.93 -10.43 -12.16
CA SER A 186 8.12 -11.49 -12.71
C SER A 186 8.51 -12.77 -12.00
N ILE A 187 7.56 -13.53 -11.45
CA ILE A 187 7.85 -14.87 -10.97
C ILE A 187 8.22 -15.68 -12.22
N VAL A 188 9.48 -15.56 -12.64
CA VAL A 188 10.11 -16.51 -13.51
C VAL A 188 10.28 -17.73 -12.62
N PRO A 189 9.81 -18.92 -13.01
CA PRO A 189 10.22 -20.11 -12.30
C PRO A 189 11.75 -20.09 -12.21
N ARG A 190 12.31 -20.35 -11.02
CA ARG A 190 13.72 -20.75 -10.92
C ARG A 190 13.85 -22.02 -11.77
N VAL A 191 14.19 -21.89 -13.04
CA VAL A 191 14.59 -23.03 -13.85
C VAL A 191 15.92 -23.50 -13.24
N PRO A 192 16.06 -24.77 -12.84
CA PRO A 192 17.36 -25.28 -12.47
C PRO A 192 18.25 -25.33 -13.72
N GLN A 193 19.39 -24.67 -13.63
CA GLN A 193 20.62 -24.89 -14.40
C GLN A 193 20.65 -24.40 -15.88
N VAL A 194 21.66 -23.55 -16.11
CA VAL A 194 22.43 -23.27 -17.33
C VAL A 194 21.79 -23.65 -18.66
N ILE A 195 21.31 -22.63 -19.39
CA ILE A 195 21.26 -22.66 -20.85
C ILE A 195 22.22 -21.57 -21.36
N PHE A 196 23.25 -22.01 -22.08
CA PHE A 196 24.17 -21.18 -22.83
C PHE A 196 23.39 -20.26 -23.79
N GLY A 197 23.66 -18.96 -23.71
CA GLY A 197 23.28 -17.97 -24.72
C GLY A 197 21.90 -17.34 -24.57
N LEU A 198 21.71 -16.48 -23.57
CA LEU A 198 20.73 -15.39 -23.70
C LEU A 198 21.38 -14.26 -24.54
N PRO A 199 20.69 -13.67 -25.53
CA PRO A 199 21.18 -12.48 -26.19
C PRO A 199 21.28 -11.34 -25.16
N PRO A 200 22.24 -10.40 -25.28
CA PRO A 200 22.53 -9.44 -24.22
C PRO A 200 21.42 -8.41 -23.94
N ASN A 201 20.38 -8.30 -24.76
CA ASN A 201 19.46 -7.15 -24.76
C ASN A 201 17.98 -7.45 -25.09
N SER A 202 17.52 -8.70 -25.10
CA SER A 202 16.08 -8.95 -25.27
C SER A 202 15.35 -8.74 -23.94
N GLN A 203 14.74 -7.56 -23.82
CA GLN A 203 13.75 -7.21 -22.81
C GLN A 203 12.89 -8.44 -22.48
N VAL A 204 12.86 -8.82 -21.21
CA VAL A 204 11.81 -9.69 -20.70
C VAL A 204 10.51 -8.96 -21.00
N ASN A 205 9.74 -9.43 -21.99
CA ASN A 205 8.59 -8.72 -22.53
C ASN A 205 7.47 -8.73 -21.50
N LYS A 206 7.50 -7.78 -20.57
CA LYS A 206 6.40 -7.56 -19.63
C LYS A 206 5.17 -7.13 -20.42
N HIS A 207 4.00 -7.66 -20.07
CA HIS A 207 2.76 -7.29 -20.73
C HIS A 207 2.43 -5.83 -20.42
N SER A 208 2.66 -4.96 -21.40
CA SER A 208 2.30 -3.55 -21.34
C SER A 208 0.93 -3.33 -21.96
N LEU A 209 0.14 -2.47 -21.33
CA LEU A 209 -1.21 -2.11 -21.71
C LEU A 209 -1.33 -0.60 -21.76
N SER A 210 -2.10 -0.10 -22.73
CA SER A 210 -2.45 1.31 -22.78
C SER A 210 -3.80 1.53 -22.07
N VAL A 211 -3.86 2.58 -21.25
CA VAL A 211 -5.00 2.92 -20.41
C VAL A 211 -5.26 4.40 -20.51
N ASN A 212 -6.51 4.77 -20.78
CA ASN A 212 -6.99 6.13 -20.60
C ASN A 212 -7.32 6.34 -19.12
N VAL A 213 -6.72 7.36 -18.52
CA VAL A 213 -6.96 7.77 -17.14
C VAL A 213 -7.67 9.12 -17.17
N SER A 214 -8.71 9.28 -16.37
CA SER A 214 -9.42 10.53 -16.20
C SER A 214 -9.66 10.85 -14.73
N VAL A 215 -9.76 12.13 -14.46
CA VAL A 215 -10.20 12.66 -13.16
C VAL A 215 -11.50 13.43 -13.43
N PRO A 216 -12.68 12.86 -13.15
CA PRO A 216 -13.96 13.42 -13.60
C PRO A 216 -14.17 14.88 -13.18
N THR A 217 -13.73 15.24 -11.98
CA THR A 217 -13.85 16.59 -11.43
C THR A 217 -12.94 17.61 -12.10
N LEU A 218 -11.88 17.18 -12.80
CA LEU A 218 -10.95 18.05 -13.53
C LEU A 218 -11.22 18.05 -15.04
N GLY A 219 -12.02 17.11 -15.55
CA GLY A 219 -12.41 17.05 -16.96
C GLY A 219 -11.27 16.70 -17.94
N THR A 220 -10.13 16.22 -17.43
CA THR A 220 -8.95 15.86 -18.22
C THR A 220 -8.87 14.36 -18.46
N LEU A 221 -8.39 13.98 -19.65
CA LEU A 221 -8.11 12.61 -20.06
C LEU A 221 -6.63 12.49 -20.45
N HIS A 222 -5.94 11.48 -19.93
CA HIS A 222 -4.53 11.21 -20.20
C HIS A 222 -4.31 9.73 -20.48
N SER A 223 -3.64 9.40 -21.58
CA SER A 223 -3.32 8.01 -21.93
C SER A 223 -1.95 7.63 -21.38
N VAL A 224 -1.87 6.52 -20.65
CA VAL A 224 -0.64 5.99 -20.08
C VAL A 224 -0.43 4.54 -20.47
N THR A 225 0.84 4.14 -20.57
CA THR A 225 1.21 2.72 -20.64
C THR A 225 1.52 2.20 -19.24
N VAL A 226 0.90 1.06 -18.88
CA VAL A 226 1.06 0.37 -17.60
C VAL A 226 1.43 -1.09 -17.83
N LEU A 227 2.12 -1.69 -16.87
CA LEU A 227 2.32 -3.12 -16.81
C LEU A 227 1.11 -3.83 -16.23
N ASP A 228 0.80 -5.00 -16.78
CA ASP A 228 0.01 -5.99 -16.06
C ASP A 228 0.84 -6.55 -14.89
N ASP A 229 0.49 -6.15 -13.67
CA ASP A 229 1.15 -6.64 -12.46
C ASP A 229 0.16 -7.40 -11.57
N THR A 230 0.48 -8.67 -11.27
CA THR A 230 -0.32 -9.59 -10.43
C THR A 230 -0.36 -9.23 -8.95
N GLY A 231 0.62 -8.47 -8.46
CA GLY A 231 0.81 -8.24 -7.03
C GLY A 231 0.32 -6.88 -6.52
N TYR A 232 -0.22 -6.02 -7.38
CA TYR A 232 -0.40 -4.59 -7.07
C TYR A 232 -1.83 -4.21 -6.69
N THR A 233 -1.96 -3.52 -5.56
CA THR A 233 -3.24 -3.00 -5.06
C THR A 233 -3.60 -1.64 -5.67
N TYR A 234 -2.62 -0.86 -6.13
CA TYR A 234 -2.86 0.48 -6.68
C TYR A 234 -2.18 0.70 -8.02
N MET A 235 -2.85 1.48 -8.88
CA MET A 235 -2.23 2.04 -10.07
C MET A 235 -1.20 3.11 -9.67
N GLU A 236 -0.08 3.20 -10.39
CA GLU A 236 0.92 4.25 -10.15
C GLU A 236 0.75 5.43 -11.12
N LEU A 237 0.65 6.64 -10.57
CA LEU A 237 0.72 7.89 -11.32
C LEU A 237 1.98 8.65 -10.90
N PHE A 238 2.76 9.09 -11.87
CA PHE A 238 3.96 9.88 -11.65
C PHE A 238 3.67 11.36 -11.89
N ARG A 239 4.67 12.21 -11.62
CA ARG A 239 4.54 13.67 -11.76
C ARG A 239 3.97 14.10 -13.11
N ASP A 240 4.48 13.56 -14.21
CA ASP A 240 4.05 13.98 -15.55
C ASP A 240 2.61 13.55 -15.86
N ASP A 241 2.18 12.39 -15.32
CA ASP A 241 0.78 11.95 -15.46
C ASP A 241 -0.15 12.86 -14.67
N CYS A 242 0.25 13.27 -13.46
CA CYS A 242 -0.55 14.19 -12.64
C CYS A 242 -0.71 15.56 -13.33
N VAL A 243 0.38 16.09 -13.91
CA VAL A 243 0.35 17.35 -14.66
C VAL A 243 -0.53 17.23 -15.91
N ALA A 244 -0.45 16.12 -16.64
CA ALA A 244 -1.32 15.87 -17.79
C ALA A 244 -2.80 15.71 -17.40
N LEU A 245 -3.06 15.18 -16.20
CA LEU A 245 -4.38 15.12 -15.56
C LEU A 245 -4.78 16.45 -14.88
N GLY A 246 -4.02 17.52 -15.09
CA GLY A 246 -4.39 18.87 -14.65
C GLY A 246 -4.20 19.16 -13.17
N PHE A 247 -3.36 18.42 -12.45
CA PHE A 247 -3.05 18.72 -11.05
C PHE A 247 -1.57 18.57 -10.68
N ASP A 248 -1.15 19.30 -9.63
CA ASP A 248 0.20 19.22 -9.09
C ASP A 248 0.29 18.05 -8.07
N PRO A 249 1.23 17.09 -8.23
CA PRO A 249 1.40 15.98 -7.28
C PRO A 249 1.84 16.41 -5.86
N TYR A 250 2.29 17.66 -5.68
CA TYR A 250 2.60 18.24 -4.37
C TYR A 250 1.39 18.94 -3.73
N PHE A 251 0.38 19.31 -4.54
CA PHE A 251 -0.82 20.02 -4.10
C PHE A 251 -2.07 19.36 -4.69
N ILE A 252 -2.32 18.11 -4.27
CA ILE A 252 -3.44 17.31 -4.77
C ILE A 252 -4.76 17.97 -4.37
N PRO A 253 -5.67 18.25 -5.33
CA PRO A 253 -6.96 18.85 -5.04
C PRO A 253 -7.77 18.04 -4.02
N PRO A 254 -8.39 18.68 -3.02
CA PRO A 254 -9.16 17.97 -1.98
C PRO A 254 -10.29 17.09 -2.53
N GLN A 255 -10.81 17.40 -3.72
CA GLN A 255 -11.89 16.66 -4.37
C GLN A 255 -11.46 15.29 -4.89
N ILE A 256 -10.15 15.06 -5.05
CA ILE A 256 -9.61 13.81 -5.61
C ILE A 256 -8.69 13.09 -4.62
N TYR A 257 -8.25 13.80 -3.58
CA TYR A 257 -7.41 13.29 -2.52
C TYR A 257 -8.17 12.31 -1.62
N GLN A 258 -7.62 11.12 -1.43
CA GLN A 258 -8.23 10.00 -0.70
C GLN A 258 -7.30 9.51 0.44
N GLY A 259 -6.52 10.43 1.01
CA GLY A 259 -5.59 10.16 2.11
C GLY A 259 -4.20 9.74 1.63
N VAL A 260 -3.41 9.19 2.56
CA VAL A 260 -2.09 8.60 2.30
C VAL A 260 -2.13 7.13 2.65
N ILE A 261 -1.52 6.30 1.82
CA ILE A 261 -1.43 4.86 2.03
C ILE A 261 0.01 4.44 2.32
N GLY A 262 0.17 3.51 3.25
CA GLY A 262 1.43 2.80 3.50
C GLY A 262 1.58 1.61 2.55
N LEU A 263 2.69 1.56 1.82
CA LEU A 263 2.98 0.53 0.83
C LEU A 263 4.27 -0.19 1.18
N GLY A 264 4.25 -1.53 1.16
CA GLY A 264 5.47 -2.33 1.26
C GLY A 264 6.11 -2.50 -0.12
N THR A 265 7.32 -1.95 -0.31
CA THR A 265 8.11 -2.13 -1.54
C THR A 265 9.35 -3.00 -1.27
N ALA A 266 10.02 -3.45 -2.32
CA ALA A 266 11.29 -4.18 -2.20
C ALA A 266 12.39 -3.35 -1.50
N ASN A 267 12.32 -2.01 -1.61
CA ASN A 267 13.26 -1.08 -0.98
C ASN A 267 12.77 -0.58 0.39
N GLY A 268 11.76 -1.25 0.97
CA GLY A 268 11.16 -0.88 2.25
C GLY A 268 9.83 -0.14 2.09
N PRO A 269 9.22 0.26 3.22
CA PRO A 269 7.92 0.91 3.21
C PRO A 269 8.01 2.34 2.66
N ILE A 270 6.98 2.75 1.92
CA ILE A 270 6.77 4.13 1.49
C ILE A 270 5.37 4.59 1.84
N TRP A 271 5.20 5.91 1.97
CA TRP A 271 3.89 6.54 2.13
C TRP A 271 3.59 7.35 0.88
N ALA A 272 2.48 7.05 0.22
CA ALA A 272 2.10 7.70 -1.02
C ALA A 272 0.68 8.27 -0.92
N PRO A 273 0.45 9.53 -1.35
CA PRO A 273 -0.89 10.03 -1.51
C PRO A 273 -1.72 9.11 -2.40
N ARG A 274 -2.97 8.89 -2.03
CA ARG A 274 -3.93 8.09 -2.79
C ARG A 274 -4.96 9.02 -3.41
N VAL A 275 -5.31 8.79 -4.68
CA VAL A 275 -6.35 9.53 -5.40
C VAL A 275 -7.33 8.57 -6.04
N ARG A 276 -8.57 9.03 -6.24
CA ARG A 276 -9.57 8.30 -7.03
C ARG A 276 -9.51 8.76 -8.48
N VAL A 277 -9.39 7.80 -9.40
CA VAL A 277 -9.36 8.06 -10.84
C VAL A 277 -10.31 7.11 -11.56
N GLU A 278 -10.74 7.52 -12.75
CA GLU A 278 -11.42 6.65 -13.70
C GLU A 278 -10.41 6.12 -14.71
N ILE A 279 -10.53 4.84 -15.05
CA ILE A 279 -9.70 4.24 -16.08
C ILE A 279 -10.53 3.52 -17.14
N GLN A 280 -10.00 3.45 -18.35
CA GLN A 280 -10.51 2.63 -19.44
C GLN A 280 -9.34 2.05 -20.24
N PHE A 281 -9.30 0.72 -20.38
CA PHE A 281 -8.28 0.07 -21.20
C PHE A 281 -8.49 0.41 -22.68
N ILE A 282 -7.42 0.53 -23.44
CA ILE A 282 -7.46 0.78 -24.88
C ILE A 282 -6.64 -0.27 -25.65
N ALA A 283 -7.17 -0.71 -26.78
CA ALA A 283 -6.49 -1.58 -27.73
C ALA A 283 -5.41 -0.82 -28.51
N MET A 284 -4.59 -1.55 -29.27
CA MET A 284 -3.53 -0.97 -30.11
C MET A 284 -4.06 0.00 -31.19
N ASP A 285 -5.31 -0.16 -31.60
CA ASP A 285 -6.01 0.72 -32.56
C ASP A 285 -6.75 1.88 -31.87
N ASN A 286 -6.47 2.12 -30.59
CA ASN A 286 -7.14 3.09 -29.71
C ASN A 286 -8.63 2.77 -29.42
N THR A 287 -9.12 1.58 -29.76
CA THR A 287 -10.49 1.19 -29.40
C THR A 287 -10.60 0.94 -27.89
N PRO A 288 -11.58 1.53 -27.20
CA PRO A 288 -11.82 1.25 -25.79
C PRO A 288 -12.19 -0.22 -25.53
N ILE A 289 -11.62 -0.81 -24.48
CA ILE A 289 -11.89 -2.17 -24.02
C ILE A 289 -12.53 -2.12 -22.63
N GLY A 290 -13.77 -2.59 -22.55
CA GLY A 290 -14.50 -2.66 -21.29
C GLY A 290 -15.07 -1.31 -20.82
N PRO A 291 -15.78 -1.33 -19.68
CA PRO A 291 -16.38 -0.13 -19.11
C PRO A 291 -15.32 0.78 -18.47
N ILE A 292 -15.65 2.07 -18.39
CA ILE A 292 -14.93 3.00 -17.50
C ILE A 292 -15.15 2.50 -16.07
N THR A 293 -14.06 2.37 -15.30
CA THR A 293 -14.13 1.89 -13.92
C THR A 293 -13.32 2.81 -13.01
N GLN A 294 -13.88 3.09 -11.83
CA GLN A 294 -13.20 3.86 -10.80
C GLN A 294 -12.23 2.97 -10.02
N ILE A 295 -11.00 3.45 -9.84
CA ILE A 295 -9.97 2.78 -9.05
C ILE A 295 -9.22 3.79 -8.18
N PHE A 296 -8.45 3.27 -7.23
CA PHE A 296 -7.47 4.07 -6.51
C PHE A 296 -6.11 4.01 -7.20
N ALA A 297 -5.50 5.18 -7.37
CA ALA A 297 -4.13 5.33 -7.80
C ALA A 297 -3.29 5.97 -6.70
N ILE A 298 -2.00 5.65 -6.66
CA ILE A 298 -1.03 6.33 -5.79
C ILE A 298 -0.25 7.36 -6.60
N VAL A 299 0.03 8.49 -5.96
CA VAL A 299 0.77 9.60 -6.58
C VAL A 299 2.22 9.55 -6.13
N LEU A 300 3.11 9.36 -7.09
CA LEU A 300 4.55 9.35 -6.89
C LEU A 300 5.14 10.65 -7.44
N ARG A 301 5.85 11.38 -6.58
CA ARG A 301 6.42 12.71 -6.90
C ARG A 301 7.60 12.67 -7.87
N GLY A 302 8.16 11.48 -8.12
CA GLY A 302 9.26 11.28 -9.05
C GLY A 302 8.84 11.37 -10.51
N LEU A 303 9.83 11.43 -11.40
CA LEU A 303 9.64 11.22 -12.83
C LEU A 303 9.63 9.72 -13.13
N VAL A 304 8.94 9.34 -14.21
CA VAL A 304 9.09 8.01 -14.78
C VAL A 304 10.50 7.92 -15.35
N THR A 305 11.34 7.07 -14.80
CA THR A 305 12.62 6.72 -15.41
C THR A 305 12.41 5.51 -16.32
N GLY A 306 13.24 5.35 -17.37
CA GLY A 306 13.14 4.20 -18.27
C GLY A 306 13.22 2.83 -17.56
N ASP A 307 13.77 2.82 -16.35
CA ASP A 307 13.91 1.62 -15.51
C ASP A 307 12.68 1.33 -14.63
N ARG A 308 11.69 2.23 -14.58
CA ARG A 308 10.50 2.09 -13.74
C ARG A 308 9.23 2.24 -14.56
N GLU A 309 8.65 1.11 -14.93
CA GLU A 309 7.33 1.07 -15.56
C GLU A 309 6.23 1.25 -14.51
N LYS A 310 5.09 1.79 -14.95
CA LYS A 310 3.91 2.00 -14.10
C LYS A 310 3.17 0.68 -13.90
N CYS A 311 2.60 0.44 -12.73
CA CYS A 311 1.75 -0.73 -12.52
C CYS A 311 0.26 -0.39 -12.72
N SER A 312 -0.51 -1.31 -13.30
CA SER A 312 -1.95 -1.13 -13.55
C SER A 312 -2.84 -1.17 -12.32
N GLY A 313 -2.29 -1.62 -11.18
CA GLY A 313 -3.09 -2.03 -10.03
C GLY A 313 -4.01 -3.21 -10.36
N PRO A 314 -5.09 -3.42 -9.58
CA PRO A 314 -5.95 -4.60 -9.67
C PRO A 314 -6.96 -4.53 -10.83
N ALA A 315 -7.03 -3.38 -11.51
CA ALA A 315 -8.14 -3.06 -12.39
C ALA A 315 -8.30 -4.04 -13.56
N LEU A 316 -7.18 -4.46 -14.18
CA LEU A 316 -7.22 -5.36 -15.32
C LEU A 316 -7.96 -6.67 -14.99
N ARG A 317 -7.64 -7.28 -13.85
CA ARG A 317 -8.20 -8.57 -13.44
C ARG A 317 -9.62 -8.47 -12.89
N ASN A 318 -9.97 -7.29 -12.37
CA ASN A 318 -11.32 -7.05 -11.86
C ASN A 318 -12.33 -6.82 -12.99
N ILE A 319 -11.87 -6.31 -14.15
CA ILE A 319 -12.74 -5.82 -15.22
C ILE A 319 -12.67 -6.71 -16.48
N LEU A 320 -11.51 -7.29 -16.77
CA LEU A 320 -11.26 -8.05 -18.00
C LEU A 320 -10.79 -9.48 -17.69
N PHE A 321 -11.14 -10.39 -18.59
CA PHE A 321 -10.53 -11.71 -18.64
C PHE A 321 -9.20 -11.60 -19.38
N THR A 322 -8.16 -12.26 -18.85
CA THR A 322 -6.83 -12.30 -19.46
C THR A 322 -6.36 -13.75 -19.63
N ALA A 323 -5.57 -14.00 -20.66
CA ALA A 323 -4.79 -15.23 -20.80
C ALA A 323 -3.52 -14.95 -21.60
N THR A 324 -2.42 -15.58 -21.22
CA THR A 324 -1.17 -15.51 -21.97
C THR A 324 -0.92 -16.86 -22.62
N ALA A 325 -0.71 -16.89 -23.93
CA ALA A 325 -0.39 -18.14 -24.63
C ALA A 325 1.02 -18.62 -24.20
N PRO A 326 1.22 -19.92 -23.92
CA PRO A 326 2.44 -20.44 -23.29
C PRO A 326 3.67 -20.53 -24.21
N ARG A 327 3.70 -19.82 -25.35
CA ARG A 327 4.86 -19.88 -26.24
C ARG A 327 6.02 -19.11 -25.61
N ASP A 328 7.12 -19.83 -25.37
CA ASP A 328 8.37 -19.38 -24.75
C ASP A 328 8.20 -18.69 -23.38
N ILE A 329 7.98 -19.50 -22.33
CA ILE A 329 8.16 -19.17 -20.90
C ILE A 329 7.82 -17.69 -20.58
N GLY A 330 6.55 -17.31 -20.74
CA GLY A 330 6.04 -15.99 -20.36
C GLY A 330 6.18 -14.87 -21.40
N ASN A 331 6.62 -15.17 -22.63
CA ASN A 331 6.78 -14.14 -23.69
C ASN A 331 5.65 -14.13 -24.75
N GLY A 332 4.59 -14.92 -24.57
CA GLY A 332 3.46 -14.91 -25.49
C GLY A 332 2.64 -13.62 -25.44
N PRO A 333 1.84 -13.30 -26.48
CA PRO A 333 0.91 -12.19 -26.42
C PRO A 333 -0.12 -12.43 -25.32
N MET A 334 -0.41 -11.38 -24.53
CA MET A 334 -1.53 -11.39 -23.61
C MET A 334 -2.82 -11.11 -24.37
N ILE A 335 -3.75 -12.05 -24.33
CA ILE A 335 -5.08 -11.92 -24.88
C ILE A 335 -5.99 -11.37 -23.77
N VAL A 336 -6.62 -10.23 -24.03
CA VAL A 336 -7.56 -9.58 -23.11
C VAL A 336 -8.96 -9.54 -23.72
N GLY A 337 -9.99 -9.66 -22.88
CA GLY A 337 -11.37 -9.57 -23.36
C GLY A 337 -12.38 -9.35 -22.25
N THR A 338 -13.50 -8.73 -22.59
CA THR A 338 -14.65 -8.51 -21.69
C THR A 338 -15.45 -9.79 -21.42
N ARG A 339 -15.17 -10.87 -22.16
CA ARG A 339 -15.81 -12.18 -22.02
C ARG A 339 -14.76 -13.27 -22.13
N LYS A 340 -14.89 -14.29 -21.27
CA LYS A 340 -14.04 -15.49 -21.31
C LYS A 340 -13.97 -16.14 -22.70
N THR A 341 -15.09 -16.17 -23.43
CA THR A 341 -15.14 -16.74 -24.79
C THR A 341 -14.27 -16.01 -25.81
N HIS A 342 -14.09 -14.69 -25.67
CA HIS A 342 -13.20 -13.93 -26.55
C HIS A 342 -11.73 -14.31 -26.31
N VAL A 343 -11.36 -14.43 -25.03
CA VAL A 343 -10.01 -14.84 -24.63
C VAL A 343 -9.72 -16.26 -25.11
N VAL A 344 -10.62 -17.22 -24.85
CA VAL A 344 -10.42 -18.62 -25.25
C VAL A 344 -10.30 -18.79 -26.77
N ARG A 345 -11.08 -18.06 -27.57
CA ARG A 345 -10.98 -18.10 -29.04
C ARG A 345 -9.72 -17.42 -29.59
N GLY A 346 -9.18 -16.44 -28.86
CA GLY A 346 -7.97 -15.73 -29.25
C GLY A 346 -6.68 -16.48 -28.91
N LEU A 347 -6.75 -17.53 -28.10
CA LEU A 347 -5.61 -18.40 -27.84
C LEU A 347 -5.36 -19.30 -29.06
N PRO A 348 -4.10 -19.53 -29.44
CA PRO A 348 -3.77 -20.49 -30.50
C PRO A 348 -4.33 -21.86 -30.11
N ALA A 349 -4.98 -22.54 -31.06
CA ALA A 349 -5.46 -23.91 -30.87
C ALA A 349 -4.28 -24.79 -30.43
N GLN A 350 -4.46 -25.51 -29.32
CA GLN A 350 -3.51 -26.51 -28.85
C GLN A 350 -3.71 -27.83 -29.58
#